data_AF-A0A6N8EAF7-F1
#
_entry.id   AF-A0A6N8EAF7-F1
#
_cell.length_a   1.000
_cell.length_b   1.000
_cell.length_c   1.000
_cell.angle_alpha   90.00
_cell.angle_beta   90.00
_cell.angle_gamma   90.00
#
_symmetry.space_group_name_H-M   'P 1'
#
loop_
_entity.id
_entity.type
_entity.pdbx_description
1 polymer ?
#
loop_
_entity_poly.entity_id
_entity_poly.type
_entity_poly.pdbx_seq_one_letter_code
_entity_poly.pdbx_strand_id
1 'polypeptide(L)'
;MNASLPLVLMSWLTLMTPATGRASELLAPTLEAFRESRTLAIDGVPLLSASVLADFYVQRGYTLAWSKPAPIEALLELVERSDEDGFQPEDFHVEQLRALSRPGALAALQGAARLAADIQLSDALLRYAHHTRYGKLDPVAVDRKWNDRAPVPAERLIADMRGALEAEDLADFLDGRFQKPFWYSDLKRALSHYAGARHLKTLDPLPSGPTLSLGSRGERVAQLRARLLVLGYGEPVRFDPPQTPETFDAVLSESVRAFQRGRGLSADGAVGPQTLAAINNPFDAARIECIRINLERMRWLYEDLPADYVFVDVADYQVHLVRGREITWSTRVIVGKEDAQTPMFRDTLDHLVLNPTWTMPVSIQKKLGNVSAKYTLVDRRTGQRVRGGNAANYRRYRVVQPPGPDNALGRVKFMFPNRHAVYMHDTPSKSLFGRSGRALSHGCVRVQNPMKLAELLLEEESSWDRARIDSVLEGTRTRYVNLSEPLPVLLYYLTARADADGNLRLRRDVYERDPSVAEMLDRPVQRTRIASYPFLPLETPAPDQALESGVRLTRSDAGER
;
A
#
# COMPACT_ATOMS: atom_id res chain seq x y z
N MET A 1 61.67 -64.11 18.64
CA MET A 1 62.33 -63.19 17.70
C MET A 1 61.34 -62.86 16.59
N ASN A 2 61.16 -61.56 16.39
CA ASN A 2 60.33 -60.83 15.42
C ASN A 2 59.90 -61.56 14.14
N ALA A 3 58.64 -61.38 13.76
CA ALA A 3 58.27 -60.81 12.46
C ALA A 3 56.77 -60.43 12.46
N SER A 4 56.52 -59.12 12.53
CA SER A 4 55.24 -58.49 12.24
C SER A 4 55.14 -58.23 10.73
N LEU A 5 53.99 -58.57 10.13
CA LEU A 5 53.57 -58.13 8.79
C LEU A 5 52.11 -57.66 8.91
N PRO A 6 51.77 -56.41 8.57
CA PRO A 6 50.40 -55.95 8.61
C PRO A 6 49.68 -56.27 7.29
N LEU A 7 48.46 -56.77 7.42
CA LEU A 7 47.48 -56.90 6.34
C LEU A 7 47.03 -55.49 5.91
N VAL A 8 47.21 -55.16 4.64
CA VAL A 8 46.61 -53.96 4.03
C VAL A 8 45.14 -54.26 3.77
N LEU A 9 44.25 -53.69 4.57
CA LEU A 9 42.81 -53.61 4.25
C LEU A 9 42.58 -52.36 3.40
N MET A 10 42.27 -52.56 2.12
CA MET A 10 41.81 -51.51 1.22
C MET A 10 40.36 -51.16 1.59
N SER A 11 40.19 -50.06 2.33
CA SER A 11 38.89 -49.46 2.60
C SER A 11 38.40 -48.74 1.34
N TRP A 12 37.35 -49.27 0.71
CA TRP A 12 36.59 -48.52 -0.28
C TRP A 12 35.82 -47.40 0.44
N LEU A 13 36.39 -46.20 0.45
CA LEU A 13 35.63 -44.98 0.77
C LEU A 13 34.68 -44.70 -0.40
N THR A 14 33.44 -45.16 -0.29
CA THR A 14 32.34 -44.53 -1.04
C THR A 14 32.21 -43.10 -0.54
N LEU A 15 32.68 -42.13 -1.34
CA LEU A 15 32.38 -40.71 -1.19
C LEU A 15 30.86 -40.52 -1.28
N MET A 16 30.20 -40.56 -0.14
CA MET A 16 28.84 -40.04 0.03
C MET A 16 28.96 -38.52 -0.13
N THR A 17 28.71 -38.01 -1.34
CA THR A 17 28.50 -36.56 -1.50
C THR A 17 27.31 -36.17 -0.62
N PRO A 18 27.44 -35.13 0.25
CA PRO A 18 26.36 -34.73 1.11
C PRO A 18 25.13 -34.38 0.27
N ALA A 19 23.93 -34.71 0.75
CA ALA A 19 22.67 -34.53 0.03
C ALA A 19 22.45 -33.11 -0.53
N THR A 20 23.05 -32.10 0.10
CA THR A 20 23.05 -30.70 -0.32
C THR A 20 23.86 -30.46 -1.61
N GLY A 21 24.93 -31.23 -1.85
CA GLY A 21 25.78 -31.09 -3.03
C GLY A 21 25.03 -31.35 -4.34
N ARG A 22 24.26 -32.45 -4.41
CA ARG A 22 23.46 -32.79 -5.60
C ARG A 22 22.35 -31.80 -5.89
N ALA A 23 21.75 -31.19 -4.87
CA ALA A 23 20.71 -30.19 -5.07
C ALA A 23 21.28 -28.85 -5.56
N SER A 24 22.45 -28.44 -5.06
CA SER A 24 23.17 -27.26 -5.57
C SER A 24 23.59 -27.44 -7.04
N GLU A 25 24.01 -28.63 -7.44
CA GLU A 25 24.34 -28.95 -8.85
C GLU A 25 23.13 -28.78 -9.79
N LEU A 26 21.91 -29.05 -9.32
CA LEU A 26 20.67 -28.90 -10.10
C LEU A 26 20.14 -27.46 -10.15
N LEU A 27 20.65 -26.56 -9.29
CA LEU A 27 20.12 -25.20 -9.16
C LEU A 27 20.41 -24.36 -10.42
N ALA A 28 21.65 -24.29 -10.88
CA ALA A 28 22.03 -23.53 -12.07
C ALA A 28 21.20 -23.89 -13.33
N PRO A 29 21.09 -25.17 -13.75
CA PRO A 29 20.28 -25.51 -14.92
C PRO A 29 18.78 -25.25 -14.71
N THR A 30 18.26 -25.39 -13.49
CA THR A 30 16.85 -25.08 -13.19
C THR A 30 16.55 -23.58 -13.31
N LEU A 31 17.46 -22.73 -12.82
CA LEU A 31 17.29 -21.27 -12.90
C LEU A 31 17.49 -20.75 -14.32
N GLU A 32 18.36 -21.36 -15.11
CA GLU A 32 18.49 -21.02 -16.53
C GLU A 32 17.21 -21.41 -17.28
N ALA A 33 16.64 -22.58 -16.99
CA ALA A 33 15.33 -22.96 -17.50
C ALA A 33 14.25 -21.95 -17.08
N PHE A 34 14.25 -21.43 -15.85
CA PHE A 34 13.30 -20.39 -15.43
C PHE A 34 13.40 -19.11 -16.27
N ARG A 35 14.62 -18.72 -16.62
CA ARG A 35 14.90 -17.54 -17.47
C ARG A 35 14.44 -17.78 -18.92
N GLU A 36 14.75 -18.94 -19.49
CA GLU A 36 14.47 -19.26 -20.90
C GLU A 36 13.01 -19.62 -21.17
N SER A 37 12.43 -20.48 -20.32
CA SER A 37 11.10 -21.07 -20.57
C SER A 37 9.95 -20.22 -20.04
N ARG A 38 10.24 -19.08 -19.40
CA ARG A 38 9.28 -18.33 -18.57
C ARG A 38 8.54 -19.25 -17.59
N THR A 39 9.19 -20.31 -17.07
CA THR A 39 8.56 -21.24 -16.12
C THR A 39 8.06 -20.48 -14.89
N LEU A 40 6.83 -20.82 -14.46
CA LEU A 40 6.02 -20.03 -13.53
C LEU A 40 5.73 -20.77 -12.23
N ALA A 41 6.20 -22.00 -12.12
CA ALA A 41 5.91 -22.88 -11.02
C ALA A 41 7.04 -23.89 -10.84
N ILE A 42 7.19 -24.39 -9.62
CA ILE A 42 8.05 -25.52 -9.28
C ILE A 42 7.24 -26.53 -8.47
N ASP A 43 7.23 -27.80 -8.90
CA ASP A 43 6.34 -28.85 -8.38
C ASP A 43 4.87 -28.43 -8.35
N GLY A 44 4.42 -27.72 -9.39
CA GLY A 44 3.04 -27.22 -9.50
C GLY A 44 2.73 -26.00 -8.61
N VAL A 45 3.66 -25.53 -7.79
CA VAL A 45 3.50 -24.34 -6.94
C VAL A 45 3.88 -23.08 -7.72
N PRO A 46 2.94 -22.14 -7.97
CA PRO A 46 3.24 -20.91 -8.69
C PRO A 46 4.23 -20.02 -7.95
N LEU A 47 5.18 -19.43 -8.68
CA LEU A 47 6.18 -18.49 -8.16
C LEU A 47 5.74 -17.04 -8.40
N LEU A 48 6.01 -16.15 -7.45
CA LEU A 48 5.73 -14.72 -7.61
C LEU A 48 6.54 -14.14 -8.78
N SER A 49 7.84 -14.46 -8.81
CA SER A 49 8.76 -14.05 -9.87
C SER A 49 9.95 -14.98 -9.98
N ALA A 50 9.91 -15.86 -10.99
CA ALA A 50 10.99 -16.79 -11.28
C ALA A 50 12.30 -16.06 -11.64
N SER A 51 12.23 -14.89 -12.27
CA SER A 51 13.42 -14.09 -12.62
C SER A 51 14.10 -13.52 -11.37
N VAL A 52 13.34 -13.01 -10.40
CA VAL A 52 13.89 -12.48 -9.14
C VAL A 52 14.55 -13.60 -8.35
N LEU A 53 13.91 -14.77 -8.26
CA LEU A 53 14.49 -15.94 -7.60
C LEU A 53 15.77 -16.38 -8.30
N ALA A 54 15.79 -16.41 -9.65
CA ALA A 54 16.99 -16.73 -10.40
C ALA A 54 18.13 -15.75 -10.12
N ASP A 55 17.88 -14.44 -10.14
CA ASP A 55 18.89 -13.42 -9.83
C ASP A 55 19.39 -13.53 -8.38
N PHE A 56 18.49 -13.81 -7.43
CA PHE A 56 18.82 -14.03 -6.03
C PHE A 56 19.83 -15.19 -5.86
N TYR A 57 19.57 -16.34 -6.47
CA TYR A 57 20.47 -17.50 -6.36
C TYR A 57 21.76 -17.35 -7.18
N VAL A 58 21.74 -16.60 -8.29
CA VAL A 58 22.97 -16.22 -9.00
C VAL A 58 23.89 -15.42 -8.09
N GLN A 59 23.35 -14.42 -7.37
CA GLN A 59 24.12 -13.63 -6.42
C GLN A 59 24.64 -14.44 -5.21
N ARG A 60 24.03 -15.59 -4.93
CA ARG A 60 24.48 -16.56 -3.92
C ARG A 60 25.50 -17.58 -4.46
N GLY A 61 25.94 -17.45 -5.71
CA GLY A 61 26.85 -18.40 -6.34
C GLY A 61 26.24 -19.80 -6.51
N TYR A 62 24.93 -19.88 -6.77
CA TYR A 62 24.18 -21.13 -6.92
C TYR A 62 24.26 -22.04 -5.67
N THR A 63 24.18 -21.42 -4.49
CA THR A 63 24.09 -22.15 -3.22
C THR A 63 22.67 -22.08 -2.64
N LEU A 64 22.21 -23.19 -2.08
CA LEU A 64 20.91 -23.26 -1.38
C LEU A 64 20.83 -22.20 -0.27
N ALA A 65 19.67 -21.57 -0.15
CA ALA A 65 19.41 -20.48 0.79
C ALA A 65 19.08 -20.98 2.20
N TRP A 66 18.41 -22.13 2.30
CA TRP A 66 17.79 -22.57 3.55
C TRP A 66 18.51 -23.78 4.13
N SER A 67 19.50 -23.61 4.99
CA SER A 67 20.23 -24.75 5.60
C SER A 67 19.97 -24.91 7.10
N LYS A 68 19.37 -23.92 7.75
CA LYS A 68 19.14 -23.86 9.19
C LYS A 68 17.62 -23.89 9.48
N PRO A 69 17.16 -24.54 10.57
CA PRO A 69 15.74 -24.51 10.96
C PRO A 69 15.24 -23.11 11.36
N ALA A 70 16.06 -22.35 12.09
CA ALA A 70 15.62 -21.08 12.71
C ALA A 70 15.04 -20.05 11.72
N PRO A 71 15.63 -19.77 10.54
CA PRO A 71 15.01 -18.87 9.56
C PRO A 71 13.65 -19.37 9.02
N ILE A 72 13.45 -20.69 8.94
CA ILE A 72 12.19 -21.28 8.46
C ILE A 72 11.10 -21.10 9.51
N GLU A 73 11.44 -21.36 10.78
CA GLU A 73 10.56 -21.15 11.92
C GLU A 73 10.17 -19.67 12.06
N ALA A 74 11.13 -18.75 11.95
CA ALA A 74 10.87 -17.32 11.98
C ALA A 74 9.97 -16.86 10.84
N LEU A 75 10.19 -17.35 9.61
CA LEU A 75 9.32 -17.03 8.47
C LEU A 75 7.93 -17.62 8.65
N LEU A 76 7.82 -18.85 9.18
CA LEU A 76 6.53 -19.47 9.49
C LEU A 76 5.73 -18.63 10.50
N GLU A 77 6.36 -18.17 11.59
CA GLU A 77 5.71 -17.33 12.60
C GLU A 77 5.15 -16.04 11.98
N LEU A 78 5.92 -15.38 11.13
CA LEU A 78 5.48 -14.19 10.39
C LEU A 78 4.28 -14.50 9.48
N VAL A 79 4.35 -15.59 8.73
CA VAL A 79 3.30 -15.99 7.80
C VAL A 79 2.00 -16.36 8.54
N GLU A 80 2.08 -17.07 9.66
CA GLU A 80 0.91 -17.45 10.45
C GLU A 80 0.16 -16.25 11.04
N ARG A 81 0.89 -15.15 11.28
CA ARG A 81 0.33 -13.88 11.80
C ARG A 81 0.01 -12.86 10.71
N SER A 82 0.17 -13.22 9.44
CA SER A 82 -0.02 -12.29 8.32
C SER A 82 -1.47 -11.78 8.16
N ASP A 83 -2.43 -12.41 8.82
CA ASP A 83 -3.81 -11.93 8.92
C ASP A 83 -3.94 -10.65 9.76
N GLU A 84 -3.00 -10.39 10.70
CA GLU A 84 -2.86 -9.11 11.41
C GLU A 84 -2.44 -7.96 10.47
N ASP A 85 -1.88 -8.28 9.31
CA ASP A 85 -1.56 -7.36 8.22
C ASP A 85 -2.63 -7.34 7.12
N GLY A 86 -3.70 -8.13 7.27
CA GLY A 86 -4.80 -8.23 6.34
C GLY A 86 -4.59 -9.18 5.16
N PHE A 87 -3.54 -9.99 5.20
CA PHE A 87 -3.27 -11.05 4.23
C PHE A 87 -3.91 -12.39 4.65
N GLN A 88 -3.77 -13.39 3.79
CA GLN A 88 -4.08 -14.78 4.12
C GLN A 88 -2.75 -15.55 4.24
N PRO A 89 -2.51 -16.36 5.28
CA PRO A 89 -1.28 -17.14 5.41
C PRO A 89 -0.97 -18.01 4.18
N GLU A 90 -2.02 -18.49 3.50
CA GLU A 90 -1.94 -19.27 2.27
C GLU A 90 -1.29 -18.51 1.10
N ASP A 91 -1.28 -17.18 1.13
CA ASP A 91 -0.58 -16.35 0.15
C ASP A 91 0.94 -16.58 0.15
N PHE A 92 1.47 -17.13 1.25
CA PHE A 92 2.89 -17.29 1.53
C PHE A 92 3.31 -18.75 1.76
N HIS A 93 2.57 -19.71 1.20
CA HIS A 93 2.90 -21.15 1.29
C HIS A 93 2.96 -21.69 2.73
N VAL A 94 2.02 -21.25 3.59
CA VAL A 94 2.01 -21.60 5.03
C VAL A 94 2.07 -23.12 5.28
N GLU A 95 1.38 -23.93 4.49
CA GLU A 95 1.39 -25.39 4.67
C GLU A 95 2.76 -26.01 4.36
N GLN A 96 3.45 -25.50 3.34
CA GLN A 96 4.82 -25.90 3.01
C GLN A 96 5.79 -25.46 4.11
N LEU A 97 5.66 -24.22 4.62
CA LEU A 97 6.45 -23.74 5.74
C LEU A 97 6.25 -24.61 6.99
N ARG A 98 5.00 -24.96 7.34
CA ARG A 98 4.68 -25.88 8.45
C ARG A 98 5.27 -27.27 8.26
N ALA A 99 5.28 -27.79 7.03
CA ALA A 99 5.84 -29.09 6.74
C ALA A 99 7.37 -29.09 6.87
N LEU A 100 8.03 -28.04 6.35
CA LEU A 100 9.49 -27.91 6.28
C LEU A 100 10.12 -27.41 7.59
N SER A 101 9.37 -26.73 8.46
CA SER A 101 9.83 -26.29 9.78
C SER A 101 9.95 -27.46 10.77
N ARG A 102 9.32 -28.61 10.51
CA ARG A 102 9.43 -29.79 11.38
C ARG A 102 10.90 -30.25 11.48
N PRO A 103 11.39 -30.60 12.69
CA PRO A 103 12.76 -31.05 12.87
C PRO A 103 13.18 -32.15 11.89
N GLY A 104 14.25 -31.90 11.14
CA GLY A 104 14.82 -32.85 10.16
C GLY A 104 14.08 -32.97 8.83
N ALA A 105 12.90 -32.35 8.65
CA ALA A 105 12.10 -32.48 7.43
C ALA A 105 12.85 -32.00 6.19
N LEU A 106 13.43 -30.79 6.24
CA LEU A 106 14.20 -30.25 5.13
C LEU A 106 15.48 -31.06 4.84
N ALA A 107 16.15 -31.57 5.89
CA ALA A 107 17.37 -32.34 5.78
C ALA A 107 17.15 -33.74 5.18
N ALA A 108 15.93 -34.29 5.32
CA ALA A 108 15.56 -35.57 4.73
C ALA A 108 15.34 -35.50 3.21
N LEU A 109 15.10 -34.30 2.65
CA LEU A 109 14.91 -34.11 1.21
C LEU A 109 16.24 -34.21 0.46
N GLN A 110 16.20 -34.75 -0.76
CA GLN A 110 17.35 -34.88 -1.64
C GLN A 110 17.03 -34.46 -3.09
N GLY A 111 18.08 -34.15 -3.86
CA GLY A 111 17.97 -33.88 -5.30
C GLY A 111 16.92 -32.82 -5.64
N ALA A 112 16.04 -33.14 -6.61
CA ALA A 112 15.00 -32.23 -7.08
C ALA A 112 14.02 -31.80 -5.98
N ALA A 113 13.63 -32.69 -5.07
CA ALA A 113 12.73 -32.35 -3.97
C ALA A 113 13.35 -31.35 -2.99
N ARG A 114 14.66 -31.49 -2.72
CA ARG A 114 15.38 -30.54 -1.86
C ARG A 114 15.51 -29.16 -2.50
N LEU A 115 15.76 -29.13 -3.81
CA LEU A 115 15.82 -27.93 -4.61
C LEU A 115 14.46 -27.21 -4.66
N ALA A 116 13.38 -27.95 -4.93
CA ALA A 116 12.02 -27.42 -4.96
C ALA A 116 11.63 -26.79 -3.62
N ALA A 117 11.91 -27.46 -2.50
CA ALA A 117 11.69 -26.91 -1.17
C ALA A 117 12.47 -25.60 -0.95
N ASP A 118 13.73 -25.54 -1.38
CA ASP A 118 14.55 -24.32 -1.22
C ASP A 118 13.97 -23.14 -2.00
N ILE A 119 13.55 -23.36 -3.25
CA ILE A 119 12.95 -22.33 -4.11
C ILE A 119 11.58 -21.90 -3.57
N GLN A 120 10.76 -22.84 -3.08
CA GLN A 120 9.44 -22.51 -2.50
C GLN A 120 9.57 -21.70 -1.20
N LEU A 121 10.53 -22.02 -0.32
CA LEU A 121 10.83 -21.21 0.87
C LEU A 121 11.33 -19.81 0.48
N SER A 122 12.19 -19.71 -0.54
CA SER A 122 12.64 -18.43 -1.07
C SER A 122 11.50 -17.62 -1.70
N ASP A 123 10.54 -18.27 -2.37
CA ASP A 123 9.35 -17.62 -2.91
C ASP A 123 8.41 -17.13 -1.79
N ALA A 124 8.26 -17.88 -0.70
CA ALA A 124 7.52 -17.44 0.49
C ALA A 124 8.13 -16.16 1.09
N LEU A 125 9.47 -16.12 1.26
CA LEU A 125 10.19 -14.94 1.73
C LEU A 125 10.03 -13.76 0.76
N LEU A 126 10.18 -14.00 -0.54
CA LEU A 126 10.01 -12.99 -1.58
C LEU A 126 8.59 -12.38 -1.54
N ARG A 127 7.56 -13.21 -1.43
CA ARG A 127 6.17 -12.78 -1.30
C ARG A 127 5.96 -11.95 -0.05
N TYR A 128 6.48 -12.39 1.09
CA TYR A 128 6.33 -11.67 2.35
C TYR A 128 7.01 -10.29 2.29
N ALA A 129 8.26 -10.24 1.82
CA ALA A 129 9.00 -9.01 1.63
C ALA A 129 8.30 -8.06 0.64
N HIS A 130 7.83 -8.58 -0.50
CA HIS A 130 7.08 -7.79 -1.47
C HIS A 130 5.76 -7.28 -0.88
N HIS A 131 4.90 -8.16 -0.37
CA HIS A 131 3.54 -7.79 0.05
C HIS A 131 3.55 -6.80 1.22
N THR A 132 4.43 -6.99 2.20
CA THR A 132 4.55 -6.10 3.36
C THR A 132 4.94 -4.68 2.95
N ARG A 133 5.82 -4.54 1.95
CA ARG A 133 6.33 -3.25 1.50
C ARG A 133 5.48 -2.59 0.41
N TYR A 134 4.89 -3.40 -0.47
CA TYR A 134 4.34 -2.94 -1.75
C TYR A 134 2.87 -3.32 -1.96
N GLY A 135 2.29 -4.11 -1.07
CA GLY A 135 0.96 -4.69 -1.24
C GLY A 135 0.99 -6.01 -2.00
N LYS A 136 -0.05 -6.82 -1.77
CA LYS A 136 -0.29 -8.07 -2.50
C LYS A 136 -0.68 -7.80 -3.95
N LEU A 137 -1.35 -6.69 -4.20
CA LEU A 137 -1.91 -6.33 -5.50
C LEU A 137 -1.05 -5.27 -6.19
N ASP A 138 -0.89 -5.40 -7.51
CA ASP A 138 -0.42 -4.30 -8.33
C ASP A 138 -1.59 -3.34 -8.60
N PRO A 139 -1.55 -2.09 -8.12
CA PRO A 139 -2.66 -1.15 -8.30
C PRO A 139 -3.00 -0.87 -9.77
N VAL A 140 -2.02 -0.97 -10.69
CA VAL A 140 -2.29 -0.81 -12.13
C VAL A 140 -3.04 -2.01 -12.72
N ALA A 141 -2.82 -3.21 -12.17
CA ALA A 141 -3.59 -4.40 -12.53
C ALA A 141 -5.03 -4.35 -11.99
N VAL A 142 -5.23 -3.73 -10.82
CA VAL A 142 -6.58 -3.45 -10.27
C VAL A 142 -7.36 -2.54 -11.21
N ASP A 143 -6.81 -1.37 -11.56
CA ASP A 143 -7.38 -0.49 -12.58
C ASP A 143 -6.36 0.53 -13.11
N ARG A 144 -5.88 0.34 -14.34
CA ARG A 144 -4.89 1.23 -14.98
C ARG A 144 -5.39 2.66 -15.24
N LYS A 145 -6.71 2.87 -15.30
CA LYS A 145 -7.31 4.19 -15.54
C LYS A 145 -7.16 5.07 -14.32
N TRP A 146 -7.28 4.47 -13.13
CA TRP A 146 -7.33 5.17 -11.86
C TRP A 146 -6.07 5.03 -11.04
N ASN A 147 -5.13 4.16 -11.41
CA ASN A 147 -3.90 3.96 -10.66
C ASN A 147 -2.67 4.18 -11.53
N ASP A 148 -1.64 4.81 -10.96
CA ASP A 148 -0.32 4.91 -11.55
C ASP A 148 0.77 4.51 -10.56
N ARG A 149 1.65 3.60 -10.98
CA ARG A 149 2.78 3.13 -10.19
C ARG A 149 3.83 2.52 -11.11
N ALA A 150 5.09 2.89 -10.90
CA ALA A 150 6.22 2.21 -11.51
C ALA A 150 6.29 0.74 -11.05
N PRO A 151 6.82 -0.18 -11.88
CA PRO A 151 7.12 -1.54 -11.44
C PRO A 151 8.08 -1.55 -10.24
N VAL A 152 7.94 -2.53 -9.36
CA VAL A 152 8.81 -2.70 -8.18
C VAL A 152 10.24 -3.05 -8.63
N PRO A 153 11.29 -2.41 -8.09
CA PRO A 153 12.66 -2.75 -8.48
C PRO A 153 13.12 -4.12 -7.93
N ALA A 154 13.51 -5.05 -8.80
CA ALA A 154 13.94 -6.39 -8.41
C ALA A 154 15.15 -6.37 -7.46
N GLU A 155 16.08 -5.45 -7.66
CA GLU A 155 17.30 -5.32 -6.86
C GLU A 155 17.01 -5.06 -5.38
N ARG A 156 15.92 -4.35 -5.08
CA ARG A 156 15.50 -4.08 -3.70
C ARG A 156 14.96 -5.33 -3.04
N LEU A 157 14.12 -6.09 -3.75
CA LEU A 157 13.60 -7.37 -3.25
C LEU A 157 14.72 -8.37 -2.99
N ILE A 158 15.71 -8.46 -3.88
CA ILE A 158 16.87 -9.34 -3.72
C ILE A 158 17.71 -8.92 -2.50
N ALA A 159 17.92 -7.62 -2.30
CA ALA A 159 18.62 -7.09 -1.13
C ALA A 159 17.85 -7.39 0.17
N ASP A 160 16.53 -7.19 0.17
CA ASP A 160 15.66 -7.50 1.31
C ASP A 160 15.70 -9.00 1.64
N MET A 161 15.62 -9.89 0.64
CA MET A 161 15.72 -11.35 0.84
C MET A 161 17.08 -11.78 1.43
N ARG A 162 18.18 -11.18 0.96
CA ARG A 162 19.51 -11.50 1.48
C ARG A 162 19.64 -11.08 2.94
N GLY A 163 19.32 -9.83 3.25
CA GLY A 163 19.45 -9.33 4.61
C GLY A 163 18.49 -10.05 5.57
N ALA A 164 17.31 -10.46 5.11
CA ALA A 164 16.37 -11.26 5.89
C ALA A 164 16.96 -12.61 6.34
N LEU A 165 17.71 -13.30 5.47
CA LEU A 165 18.35 -14.58 5.82
C LEU A 165 19.55 -14.43 6.77
N GLU A 166 20.09 -13.23 6.88
CA GLU A 166 21.24 -12.88 7.73
C GLU A 166 20.83 -12.18 9.03
N ALA A 167 19.58 -11.73 9.13
CA ALA A 167 19.06 -10.99 10.27
C ALA A 167 18.98 -11.86 11.53
N GLU A 168 19.30 -11.26 12.67
CA GLU A 168 19.05 -11.86 13.99
C GLU A 168 17.54 -11.91 14.29
N ASP A 169 16.83 -10.84 13.94
CA ASP A 169 15.38 -10.72 14.02
C ASP A 169 14.80 -10.47 12.62
N LEU A 170 14.21 -11.50 12.03
CA LEU A 170 13.58 -11.44 10.72
C LEU A 170 12.37 -10.49 10.69
N ALA A 171 11.60 -10.45 11.78
CA ALA A 171 10.39 -9.65 11.88
C ALA A 171 10.73 -8.15 11.88
N ASP A 172 11.64 -7.74 12.76
CA ASP A 172 12.13 -6.36 12.84
C ASP A 172 12.81 -5.93 11.53
N PHE A 173 13.64 -6.80 10.95
CA PHE A 173 14.32 -6.53 9.69
C PHE A 173 13.34 -6.20 8.56
N LEU A 174 12.30 -7.02 8.38
CA LEU A 174 11.31 -6.84 7.29
C LEU A 174 10.35 -5.69 7.59
N ASP A 175 9.92 -5.53 8.83
CA ASP A 175 9.05 -4.42 9.26
C ASP A 175 9.73 -3.05 9.02
N GLY A 176 11.05 -2.98 9.24
CA GLY A 176 11.86 -1.79 8.97
C GLY A 176 11.99 -1.40 7.49
N ARG A 177 11.57 -2.24 6.53
CA ARG A 177 11.61 -1.94 5.08
C ARG A 177 10.41 -1.15 4.58
N PHE A 178 9.33 -1.10 5.36
CA PHE A 178 8.14 -0.35 5.02
C PHE A 178 8.03 0.91 5.88
N GLN A 179 8.19 2.08 5.25
CA GLN A 179 7.90 3.34 5.93
C GLN A 179 6.39 3.48 6.10
N LYS A 180 5.92 3.09 7.29
CA LYS A 180 4.50 3.06 7.63
C LYS A 180 3.86 4.44 7.47
N PRO A 181 2.77 4.55 6.71
CA PRO A 181 2.01 5.79 6.62
C PRO A 181 1.32 6.14 7.93
N PHE A 182 0.85 7.38 8.04
CA PHE A 182 0.07 7.83 9.20
C PHE A 182 -1.13 6.88 9.43
N TRP A 183 -1.48 6.61 10.69
CA TRP A 183 -2.52 5.64 11.11
C TRP A 183 -2.47 4.21 10.51
N TYR A 184 -1.39 3.78 9.84
CA TYR A 184 -1.25 2.38 9.39
C TYR A 184 -1.28 1.41 10.57
N SER A 185 -0.48 1.70 11.60
CA SER A 185 -0.45 0.92 12.84
C SER A 185 -1.78 0.93 13.57
N ASP A 186 -2.52 2.05 13.50
CA ASP A 186 -3.85 2.18 14.10
C ASP A 186 -4.88 1.31 13.36
N LEU A 187 -4.79 1.23 12.02
CA LEU A 187 -5.61 0.31 11.23
C LEU A 187 -5.26 -1.15 11.49
N LYS A 188 -3.98 -1.50 11.66
CA LYS A 188 -3.58 -2.85 12.11
C LYS A 188 -4.17 -3.17 13.48
N ARG A 189 -4.08 -2.25 14.44
CA ARG A 189 -4.68 -2.41 15.78
C ARG A 189 -6.19 -2.60 15.69
N ALA A 190 -6.87 -1.82 14.85
CA ALA A 190 -8.30 -2.00 14.57
C ALA A 190 -8.56 -3.38 13.95
N LEU A 191 -7.76 -3.83 12.98
CA LEU A 191 -7.90 -5.15 12.36
C LEU A 191 -7.81 -6.25 13.42
N SER A 192 -6.77 -6.25 14.25
CA SER A 192 -6.61 -7.23 15.34
C SER A 192 -7.81 -7.20 16.30
N HIS A 193 -8.33 -6.02 16.65
CA HIS A 193 -9.51 -5.88 17.49
C HIS A 193 -10.76 -6.53 16.87
N TYR A 194 -11.08 -6.22 15.60
CA TYR A 194 -12.27 -6.77 14.93
C TYR A 194 -12.11 -8.25 14.57
N ALA A 195 -10.92 -8.67 14.15
CA ALA A 195 -10.62 -10.07 13.83
C ALA A 195 -10.62 -10.96 15.08
N GLY A 196 -10.13 -10.46 16.21
CA GLY A 196 -10.15 -11.15 17.49
C GLY A 196 -11.56 -11.53 17.96
N ALA A 197 -12.59 -10.80 17.52
CA ALA A 197 -14.00 -11.11 17.81
C ALA A 197 -14.55 -12.33 17.04
N ARG A 198 -13.76 -13.03 16.21
CA ARG A 198 -14.20 -14.19 15.42
C ARG A 198 -14.85 -15.29 16.27
N HIS A 199 -14.33 -15.54 17.46
CA HIS A 199 -14.88 -16.52 18.40
C HIS A 199 -16.29 -16.17 18.91
N LEU A 200 -16.70 -14.90 18.79
CA LEU A 200 -18.02 -14.40 19.21
C LEU A 200 -19.11 -14.62 18.16
N LYS A 201 -18.77 -15.10 16.96
CA LYS A 201 -19.73 -15.37 15.86
C LYS A 201 -20.81 -16.39 16.24
N THR A 202 -20.52 -17.26 17.22
CA THR A 202 -21.41 -18.34 17.66
C THR A 202 -22.35 -17.95 18.80
N LEU A 203 -22.32 -16.69 19.28
CA LEU A 203 -23.21 -16.24 20.34
C LEU A 203 -24.66 -16.14 19.85
N ASP A 204 -25.60 -16.70 20.61
CA ASP A 204 -27.04 -16.55 20.35
C ASP A 204 -27.44 -15.06 20.36
N PRO A 205 -28.31 -14.57 19.47
CA PRO A 205 -28.69 -13.17 19.48
C PRO A 205 -29.54 -12.81 20.72
N LEU A 206 -29.35 -11.61 21.26
CA LEU A 206 -30.26 -11.05 22.25
C LEU A 206 -31.67 -10.86 21.65
N PRO A 207 -32.74 -11.16 22.39
CA PRO A 207 -34.12 -10.97 21.94
C PRO A 207 -34.43 -9.53 21.54
N SER A 208 -35.17 -9.39 20.44
CA SER A 208 -35.77 -8.11 20.02
C SER A 208 -36.80 -7.59 21.03
N GLY A 209 -37.11 -6.30 20.97
CA GLY A 209 -38.12 -5.68 21.83
C GLY A 209 -37.94 -4.16 21.96
N PRO A 210 -38.65 -3.50 22.90
CA PRO A 210 -38.54 -2.05 23.11
C PRO A 210 -37.12 -1.63 23.49
N THR A 211 -36.80 -0.36 23.25
CA THR A 211 -35.53 0.27 23.63
C THR A 211 -35.26 0.07 25.12
N LEU A 212 -34.04 -0.37 25.45
CA LEU A 212 -33.57 -0.44 26.84
C LEU A 212 -32.77 0.81 27.15
N SER A 213 -33.13 1.51 28.20
CA SER A 213 -32.45 2.73 28.68
C SER A 213 -32.48 2.79 30.21
N LEU A 214 -31.82 3.79 30.79
CA LEU A 214 -31.81 4.02 32.23
C LEU A 214 -33.21 3.86 32.86
N GLY A 215 -33.32 3.00 33.88
CA GLY A 215 -34.58 2.67 34.55
C GLY A 215 -35.37 1.49 33.98
N SER A 216 -35.01 0.99 32.79
CA SER A 216 -35.62 -0.23 32.22
C SER A 216 -35.39 -1.43 33.13
N ARG A 217 -36.35 -2.36 33.17
CA ARG A 217 -36.27 -3.58 33.99
C ARG A 217 -36.65 -4.85 33.22
N GLY A 218 -36.06 -5.96 33.61
CA GLY A 218 -36.46 -7.32 33.21
C GLY A 218 -35.31 -8.14 32.62
N GLU A 219 -35.65 -9.36 32.18
CA GLU A 219 -34.67 -10.36 31.72
C GLU A 219 -33.76 -9.86 30.59
N ARG A 220 -34.30 -9.10 29.62
CA ARG A 220 -33.51 -8.52 28.51
C ARG A 220 -32.38 -7.61 28.98
N VAL A 221 -32.53 -6.96 30.15
CA VAL A 221 -31.47 -6.13 30.74
C VAL A 221 -30.36 -6.99 31.34
N ALA A 222 -30.72 -8.10 32.01
CA ALA A 222 -29.74 -9.04 32.55
C ALA A 222 -28.93 -9.70 31.42
N GLN A 223 -29.61 -10.12 30.34
CA GLN A 223 -28.97 -10.68 29.15
C GLN A 223 -28.06 -9.65 28.46
N LEU A 224 -28.50 -8.39 28.34
CA LEU A 224 -27.68 -7.29 27.80
C LEU A 224 -26.40 -7.08 28.62
N ARG A 225 -26.51 -7.07 29.96
CA ARG A 225 -25.37 -6.89 30.85
C ARG A 225 -24.35 -8.02 30.70
N ALA A 226 -24.81 -9.27 30.69
CA ALA A 226 -23.96 -10.44 30.45
C ALA A 226 -23.29 -10.36 29.07
N ARG A 227 -24.05 -9.94 28.03
CA ARG A 227 -23.51 -9.77 26.68
C ARG A 227 -22.40 -8.71 26.65
N LEU A 228 -22.61 -7.52 27.21
CA LEU A 228 -21.60 -6.46 27.19
C LEU A 228 -20.31 -6.86 27.92
N LEU A 229 -20.41 -7.67 28.98
CA LEU A 229 -19.23 -8.25 29.64
C LEU A 229 -18.44 -9.17 28.69
N VAL A 230 -19.13 -10.09 27.99
CA VAL A 230 -18.50 -10.97 26.98
C VAL A 230 -17.89 -10.17 25.83
N LEU A 231 -18.52 -9.05 25.45
CA LEU A 231 -17.99 -8.14 24.42
C LEU A 231 -16.85 -7.24 24.92
N GLY A 232 -16.48 -7.30 26.20
CA GLY A 232 -15.40 -6.49 26.79
C GLY A 232 -15.78 -5.04 27.12
N TYR A 233 -17.07 -4.72 27.18
CA TYR A 233 -17.60 -3.37 27.48
C TYR A 233 -18.26 -3.27 28.86
N GLY A 234 -17.96 -4.18 29.78
CA GLY A 234 -18.50 -4.16 31.13
C GLY A 234 -17.46 -4.60 32.15
N GLU A 235 -17.62 -4.11 33.39
CA GLU A 235 -16.87 -4.63 34.54
C GLU A 235 -17.63 -5.82 35.16
N PRO A 236 -16.93 -6.82 35.72
CA PRO A 236 -17.56 -7.82 36.56
C PRO A 236 -18.19 -7.10 37.76
N VAL A 237 -19.51 -6.91 37.73
CA VAL A 237 -20.20 -6.27 38.84
C VAL A 237 -20.17 -7.22 40.03
N ARG A 238 -19.40 -6.88 41.07
CA ARG A 238 -19.56 -7.49 42.40
C ARG A 238 -20.83 -6.92 43.01
N PHE A 239 -21.91 -7.69 42.96
CA PHE A 239 -23.20 -7.28 43.54
C PHE A 239 -23.15 -7.43 45.07
N ASP A 240 -23.26 -6.33 45.81
CA ASP A 240 -23.39 -6.35 47.26
C ASP A 240 -24.06 -5.06 47.80
N PRO A 241 -25.32 -5.04 48.32
CA PRO A 241 -26.57 -5.70 47.92
C PRO A 241 -27.56 -4.73 47.17
N PRO A 242 -28.79 -5.15 46.83
CA PRO A 242 -29.24 -5.60 45.51
C PRO A 242 -29.50 -4.46 44.50
N GLN A 243 -28.58 -4.20 43.58
CA GLN A 243 -29.03 -3.82 42.24
C GLN A 243 -29.34 -5.11 41.50
N THR A 244 -30.62 -5.33 41.17
CA THR A 244 -31.00 -6.52 40.42
C THR A 244 -30.27 -6.49 39.07
N PRO A 245 -29.66 -7.60 38.62
CA PRO A 245 -29.04 -7.69 37.29
C PRO A 245 -29.96 -7.23 36.15
N GLU A 246 -31.26 -7.28 36.41
CA GLU A 246 -32.37 -6.88 35.55
C GLU A 246 -32.66 -5.38 35.51
N THR A 247 -32.03 -4.52 36.32
CA THR A 247 -32.23 -3.07 36.23
C THR A 247 -31.16 -2.42 35.36
N PHE A 248 -31.59 -1.54 34.44
CA PHE A 248 -30.69 -0.78 33.58
C PHE A 248 -30.24 0.46 34.35
N ASP A 249 -29.08 0.37 34.99
CA ASP A 249 -28.51 1.40 35.85
C ASP A 249 -27.54 2.32 35.09
N ALA A 250 -26.94 3.28 35.82
CA ALA A 250 -25.98 4.22 35.26
C ALA A 250 -24.69 3.55 34.77
N VAL A 251 -24.26 2.46 35.43
CA VAL A 251 -23.07 1.69 35.05
C VAL A 251 -23.30 1.01 33.71
N LEU A 252 -24.44 0.33 33.54
CA LEU A 252 -24.83 -0.30 32.28
C LEU A 252 -25.00 0.74 31.17
N SER A 253 -25.56 1.91 31.49
CA SER A 253 -25.65 3.01 30.51
C SER A 253 -24.28 3.44 30.01
N GLU A 254 -23.27 3.55 30.88
CA GLU A 254 -21.92 3.92 30.46
C GLU A 254 -21.22 2.79 29.68
N SER A 255 -21.42 1.53 30.06
CA SER A 255 -21.03 0.36 29.26
C SER A 255 -21.62 0.40 27.85
N VAL A 256 -22.90 0.74 27.72
CA VAL A 256 -23.57 0.92 26.42
C VAL A 256 -22.96 2.09 25.65
N ARG A 257 -22.65 3.22 26.29
CA ARG A 257 -21.96 4.34 25.64
C ARG A 257 -20.57 3.96 25.14
N ALA A 258 -19.80 3.22 25.94
CA ALA A 258 -18.49 2.72 25.55
C ALA A 258 -18.59 1.81 24.32
N PHE A 259 -19.54 0.87 24.34
CA PHE A 259 -19.84 0.01 23.18
C PHE A 259 -20.22 0.84 21.95
N GLN A 260 -21.14 1.79 22.11
CA GLN A 260 -21.60 2.67 21.03
C GLN A 260 -20.43 3.47 20.43
N ARG A 261 -19.57 4.08 21.27
CA ARG A 261 -18.36 4.78 20.82
C ARG A 261 -17.43 3.86 20.02
N GLY A 262 -17.13 2.67 20.56
CA GLY A 262 -16.26 1.69 19.90
C GLY A 262 -16.83 1.17 18.56
N ARG A 263 -18.16 1.13 18.42
CA ARG A 263 -18.84 0.75 17.18
C ARG A 263 -19.15 1.94 16.25
N GLY A 264 -18.76 3.16 16.61
CA GLY A 264 -19.04 4.37 15.83
C GLY A 264 -20.52 4.74 15.76
N LEU A 265 -21.30 4.35 16.76
CA LEU A 265 -22.71 4.69 16.95
C LEU A 265 -22.86 5.97 17.79
N SER A 266 -24.05 6.57 17.79
CA SER A 266 -24.39 7.65 18.72
C SER A 266 -24.30 7.12 20.15
N ALA A 267 -23.47 7.75 20.99
CA ALA A 267 -23.19 7.32 22.36
C ALA A 267 -24.22 7.87 23.37
N ASP A 268 -25.50 7.61 23.15
CA ASP A 268 -26.60 8.08 24.00
C ASP A 268 -26.81 7.23 25.27
N GLY A 269 -26.25 6.02 25.30
CA GLY A 269 -26.37 5.08 26.43
C GLY A 269 -27.68 4.31 26.45
N ALA A 270 -28.44 4.32 25.35
CA ALA A 270 -29.67 3.55 25.16
C ALA A 270 -29.49 2.45 24.10
N VAL A 271 -30.07 1.28 24.33
CA VAL A 271 -30.06 0.16 23.38
C VAL A 271 -31.33 0.21 22.53
N GLY A 272 -31.31 1.06 21.51
CA GLY A 272 -32.29 1.06 20.43
C GLY A 272 -32.00 -0.01 19.36
N PRO A 273 -32.78 -0.06 18.27
CA PRO A 273 -32.64 -1.10 17.23
C PRO A 273 -31.23 -1.19 16.61
N GLN A 274 -30.58 -0.05 16.36
CA GLN A 274 -29.24 -0.02 15.78
C GLN A 274 -28.17 -0.56 16.73
N THR A 275 -28.22 -0.16 18.01
CA THR A 275 -27.31 -0.66 19.03
C THR A 275 -27.53 -2.15 19.27
N LEU A 276 -28.79 -2.61 19.33
CA LEU A 276 -29.10 -4.04 19.47
C LEU A 276 -28.58 -4.85 18.28
N ALA A 277 -28.76 -4.37 17.05
CA ALA A 277 -28.23 -5.03 15.86
C ALA A 277 -26.69 -5.15 15.92
N ALA A 278 -25.99 -4.09 16.36
CA ALA A 278 -24.55 -4.14 16.53
C ALA A 278 -24.10 -5.11 17.65
N ILE A 279 -24.83 -5.16 18.77
CA ILE A 279 -24.56 -6.10 19.88
C ILE A 279 -24.76 -7.56 19.44
N ASN A 280 -25.76 -7.79 18.57
CA ASN A 280 -26.06 -9.11 18.01
C ASN A 280 -25.14 -9.49 16.84
N ASN A 281 -24.32 -8.57 16.33
CA ASN A 281 -23.34 -8.82 15.29
C ASN A 281 -21.93 -8.37 15.72
N PRO A 282 -21.31 -9.01 16.72
CA PRO A 282 -20.03 -8.57 17.26
C PRO A 282 -18.85 -8.77 16.30
N PHE A 283 -18.93 -9.79 15.41
CA PHE A 283 -17.98 -10.05 14.34
C PHE A 283 -18.42 -9.38 13.04
N ASP A 284 -17.84 -8.21 12.74
CA ASP A 284 -18.20 -7.40 11.58
C ASP A 284 -17.25 -7.67 10.41
N ALA A 285 -17.59 -8.66 9.59
CA ALA A 285 -16.79 -9.05 8.42
C ALA A 285 -16.60 -7.91 7.42
N ALA A 286 -17.60 -7.04 7.24
CA ALA A 286 -17.53 -5.92 6.32
C ALA A 286 -16.53 -4.85 6.79
N ARG A 287 -16.46 -4.58 8.10
CA ARG A 287 -15.41 -3.71 8.67
C ARG A 287 -14.02 -4.30 8.49
N ILE A 288 -13.86 -5.59 8.77
CA ILE A 288 -12.58 -6.30 8.59
C ILE A 288 -12.13 -6.18 7.13
N GLU A 289 -13.02 -6.46 6.18
CA GLU A 289 -12.75 -6.33 4.75
C GLU A 289 -12.36 -4.90 4.36
N CYS A 290 -13.10 -3.89 4.83
CA CYS A 290 -12.76 -2.49 4.59
C CYS A 290 -11.38 -2.13 5.16
N ILE A 291 -11.02 -2.62 6.36
CA ILE A 291 -9.68 -2.42 6.92
C ILE A 291 -8.62 -3.09 6.05
N ARG A 292 -8.81 -4.35 5.64
CA ARG A 292 -7.89 -5.09 4.76
C ARG A 292 -7.61 -4.35 3.45
N ILE A 293 -8.67 -3.84 2.80
CA ILE A 293 -8.58 -3.04 1.58
C ILE A 293 -7.72 -1.78 1.80
N ASN A 294 -7.91 -1.08 2.92
CA ASN A 294 -7.20 0.17 3.19
C ASN A 294 -5.75 -0.06 3.60
N LEU A 295 -5.44 -1.12 4.37
CA LEU A 295 -4.06 -1.56 4.61
C LEU A 295 -3.34 -1.88 3.29
N GLU A 296 -4.01 -2.57 2.38
CA GLU A 296 -3.47 -2.85 1.05
C GLU A 296 -3.18 -1.56 0.26
N ARG A 297 -4.16 -0.66 0.16
CA ARG A 297 -4.00 0.63 -0.54
C ARG A 297 -2.83 1.43 0.00
N MET A 298 -2.67 1.49 1.32
CA MET A 298 -1.60 2.24 1.97
C MET A 298 -0.19 1.76 1.61
N ARG A 299 -0.02 0.56 1.06
CA ARG A 299 1.29 0.05 0.61
C ARG A 299 1.64 0.47 -0.83
N TRP A 300 0.71 1.08 -1.56
CA TRP A 300 0.87 1.28 -3.01
C TRP A 300 1.75 2.47 -3.41
N LEU A 301 1.74 3.59 -2.66
CA LEU A 301 2.39 4.85 -3.06
C LEU A 301 3.37 5.42 -2.00
N TYR A 302 3.60 4.71 -0.88
CA TYR A 302 4.44 5.17 0.24
C TYR A 302 5.93 4.81 0.12
N GLU A 303 6.33 4.05 -0.91
CA GLU A 303 7.75 3.76 -1.17
C GLU A 303 8.56 5.05 -1.36
N ASP A 304 9.70 5.17 -0.68
CA ASP A 304 10.61 6.33 -0.76
C ASP A 304 9.89 7.67 -0.58
N LEU A 305 8.89 7.70 0.31
CA LEU A 305 8.19 8.94 0.62
C LEU A 305 9.02 9.76 1.63
N PRO A 306 9.41 11.01 1.30
CA PRO A 306 10.10 11.87 2.24
C PRO A 306 9.22 12.20 3.46
N ALA A 307 9.81 12.85 4.45
CA ALA A 307 9.08 13.28 5.65
C ALA A 307 7.95 14.27 5.33
N ASP A 308 8.11 15.03 4.25
CA ASP A 308 7.27 16.17 3.91
C ASP A 308 6.57 15.97 2.57
N TYR A 309 5.25 16.08 2.54
CA TYR A 309 4.43 15.83 1.35
C TYR A 309 3.02 16.42 1.49
N VAL A 310 2.29 16.53 0.38
CA VAL A 310 0.85 16.77 0.37
C VAL A 310 0.12 15.45 0.20
N PHE A 311 -0.92 15.23 1.00
CA PHE A 311 -1.77 14.05 0.91
C PHE A 311 -3.23 14.46 0.72
N VAL A 312 -3.86 13.98 -0.35
CA VAL A 312 -5.28 14.18 -0.66
C VAL A 312 -6.01 12.88 -0.39
N ASP A 313 -6.84 12.87 0.66
CA ASP A 313 -7.80 11.80 0.91
C ASP A 313 -9.06 12.06 0.08
N VAL A 314 -9.18 11.33 -1.02
CA VAL A 314 -10.25 11.50 -1.99
C VAL A 314 -11.61 11.08 -1.42
N ALA A 315 -11.65 10.06 -0.56
CA ALA A 315 -12.88 9.54 0.01
C ALA A 315 -13.32 10.32 1.27
N ASP A 316 -12.38 10.86 2.05
CA ASP A 316 -12.67 11.79 3.16
C ASP A 316 -12.88 13.24 2.69
N TYR A 317 -12.60 13.52 1.41
CA TYR A 317 -12.67 14.86 0.83
C TYR A 317 -11.85 15.89 1.64
N GLN A 318 -10.60 15.52 1.96
CA GLN A 318 -9.63 16.37 2.65
C GLN A 318 -8.30 16.43 1.88
N VAL A 319 -7.57 17.53 2.06
CA VAL A 319 -6.15 17.62 1.76
C VAL A 319 -5.41 17.94 3.05
N HIS A 320 -4.25 17.33 3.20
CA HIS A 320 -3.38 17.41 4.35
C HIS A 320 -1.98 17.86 3.89
N LEU A 321 -1.40 18.82 4.62
CA LEU A 321 0.02 19.08 4.54
C LEU A 321 0.70 18.24 5.62
N VAL A 322 1.67 17.44 5.19
CA VAL A 322 2.49 16.61 6.08
C VAL A 322 3.88 17.21 6.16
N ARG A 323 4.37 17.42 7.38
CA ARG A 323 5.72 17.90 7.70
C ARG A 323 6.29 17.03 8.81
N GLY A 324 7.53 16.59 8.69
CA GLY A 324 8.14 15.71 9.68
C GLY A 324 7.38 14.40 9.89
N ARG A 325 6.65 13.91 8.87
CA ARG A 325 5.73 12.75 8.91
C ARG A 325 4.45 12.95 9.74
N GLU A 326 4.16 14.17 10.16
CA GLU A 326 2.92 14.51 10.88
C GLU A 326 2.03 15.44 10.06
N ILE A 327 0.71 15.27 10.19
CA ILE A 327 -0.25 16.18 9.57
C ILE A 327 -0.24 17.49 10.35
N THR A 328 0.33 18.54 9.78
CA THR A 328 0.44 19.87 10.42
C THR A 328 -0.69 20.80 10.02
N TRP A 329 -1.33 20.56 8.87
CA TRP A 329 -2.45 21.36 8.41
C TRP A 329 -3.41 20.54 7.54
N SER A 330 -4.68 20.90 7.53
CA SER A 330 -5.70 20.23 6.71
C SER A 330 -6.82 21.17 6.29
N THR A 331 -7.44 20.88 5.14
CA THR A 331 -8.66 21.56 4.70
C THR A 331 -9.53 20.69 3.81
N ARG A 332 -10.82 21.04 3.70
CA ARG A 332 -11.77 20.30 2.85
C ARG A 332 -11.42 20.47 1.37
N VAL A 333 -11.68 19.42 0.60
CA VAL A 333 -11.62 19.47 -0.87
C VAL A 333 -12.94 19.07 -1.53
N ILE A 334 -13.04 19.36 -2.82
CA ILE A 334 -14.03 18.81 -3.75
C ILE A 334 -13.27 18.01 -4.80
N VAL A 335 -13.68 16.77 -5.02
CA VAL A 335 -13.04 15.80 -5.92
C VAL A 335 -13.94 15.50 -7.11
N GLY A 336 -13.46 14.66 -8.03
CA GLY A 336 -14.19 14.19 -9.19
C GLY A 336 -15.54 13.57 -8.84
N LYS A 337 -16.50 13.67 -9.76
CA LYS A 337 -17.75 12.92 -9.71
C LYS A 337 -17.55 11.47 -10.18
N GLU A 338 -18.53 10.61 -9.98
CA GLU A 338 -18.47 9.17 -10.30
C GLU A 338 -18.09 8.86 -11.75
N ASP A 339 -18.55 9.64 -12.73
CA ASP A 339 -18.20 9.48 -14.16
C ASP A 339 -16.93 10.25 -14.58
N ALA A 340 -16.30 10.99 -13.66
CA ALA A 340 -15.06 11.73 -13.86
C ALA A 340 -14.21 11.70 -12.59
N GLN A 341 -13.93 10.48 -12.11
CA GLN A 341 -13.29 10.23 -10.82
C GLN A 341 -11.91 10.87 -10.73
N THR A 342 -11.53 11.29 -9.52
CA THR A 342 -10.15 11.63 -9.21
C THR A 342 -9.33 10.32 -9.15
N PRO A 343 -8.26 10.17 -9.96
CA PRO A 343 -7.38 9.01 -9.91
C PRO A 343 -6.53 9.00 -8.63
N MET A 344 -6.02 7.83 -8.30
CA MET A 344 -5.11 7.56 -7.21
C MET A 344 -3.68 7.40 -7.75
N PHE A 345 -2.79 8.30 -7.39
CA PHE A 345 -1.40 8.30 -7.88
C PHE A 345 -0.52 9.19 -7.01
N ARG A 346 0.79 9.08 -7.22
CA ARG A 346 1.79 9.98 -6.65
C ARG A 346 2.47 10.75 -7.78
N ASP A 347 2.70 12.04 -7.54
CA ASP A 347 3.50 12.90 -8.40
C ASP A 347 4.20 13.97 -7.54
N THR A 348 4.83 14.97 -8.15
CA THR A 348 5.61 16.01 -7.46
C THR A 348 5.04 17.39 -7.74
N LEU A 349 4.68 18.12 -6.69
CA LEU A 349 4.30 19.53 -6.73
C LEU A 349 5.55 20.37 -7.01
N ASP A 350 5.60 20.98 -8.19
CA ASP A 350 6.77 21.71 -8.65
C ASP A 350 6.56 23.23 -8.64
N HIS A 351 5.33 23.71 -8.85
CA HIS A 351 5.04 25.14 -8.88
C HIS A 351 3.58 25.50 -8.57
N LEU A 352 3.38 26.76 -8.20
CA LEU A 352 2.10 27.42 -8.07
C LEU A 352 1.87 28.36 -9.26
N VAL A 353 0.62 28.52 -9.65
CA VAL A 353 0.18 29.54 -10.61
C VAL A 353 -0.79 30.48 -9.92
N LEU A 354 -0.34 31.68 -9.61
CA LEU A 354 -1.15 32.77 -9.07
C LEU A 354 -1.86 33.48 -10.23
N ASN A 355 -3.12 33.85 -10.02
CA ASN A 355 -4.00 34.42 -11.04
C ASN A 355 -3.99 33.57 -12.34
N PRO A 356 -4.35 32.28 -12.26
CA PRO A 356 -4.30 31.40 -13.42
C PRO A 356 -5.31 31.84 -14.50
N THR A 357 -4.95 31.62 -15.77
CA THR A 357 -5.97 31.50 -16.83
C THR A 357 -6.59 30.11 -16.74
N TRP A 358 -7.85 29.98 -17.19
CA TRP A 358 -8.48 28.67 -17.35
C TRP A 358 -8.68 28.35 -18.82
N THR A 359 -7.94 27.36 -19.32
CA THR A 359 -8.24 26.77 -20.64
C THR A 359 -9.28 25.69 -20.44
N MET A 360 -10.44 25.88 -21.05
CA MET A 360 -11.57 24.98 -20.90
C MET A 360 -11.27 23.60 -21.53
N PRO A 361 -11.47 22.49 -20.81
CA PRO A 361 -11.30 21.15 -21.37
C PRO A 361 -12.23 20.89 -22.57
N VAL A 362 -11.76 20.09 -23.53
CA VAL A 362 -12.52 19.73 -24.75
C VAL A 362 -13.88 19.10 -24.41
N SER A 363 -13.95 18.30 -23.35
CA SER A 363 -15.18 17.63 -22.90
C SER A 363 -16.31 18.59 -22.54
N ILE A 364 -15.97 19.80 -22.07
CA ILE A 364 -16.90 20.88 -21.76
C ILE A 364 -17.11 21.74 -23.01
N GLN A 365 -16.02 22.14 -23.67
CA GLN A 365 -16.03 23.03 -24.83
C GLN A 365 -16.90 22.49 -25.98
N LYS A 366 -16.89 21.18 -26.25
CA LYS A 366 -17.66 20.57 -27.34
C LYS A 366 -19.18 20.73 -27.21
N LYS A 367 -19.67 21.08 -26.01
CA LYS A 367 -21.10 21.31 -25.71
C LYS A 367 -21.50 22.79 -25.82
N LEU A 368 -20.56 23.67 -26.15
CA LEU A 368 -20.79 25.12 -26.22
C LEU A 368 -21.01 25.57 -27.66
N GLY A 369 -21.93 26.51 -27.86
CA GLY A 369 -22.06 27.27 -29.11
C GLY A 369 -21.18 28.53 -29.09
N ASN A 370 -21.83 29.69 -29.14
CA ASN A 370 -21.15 30.96 -28.90
C ASN A 370 -20.84 31.13 -27.41
N VAL A 371 -19.67 31.67 -27.07
CA VAL A 371 -19.30 31.95 -25.67
C VAL A 371 -19.54 33.42 -25.33
N SER A 372 -19.84 33.68 -24.05
CA SER A 372 -20.02 35.04 -23.55
C SER A 372 -18.70 35.81 -23.55
N ALA A 373 -18.78 37.14 -23.34
CA ALA A 373 -17.62 38.02 -23.22
C ALA A 373 -16.68 37.66 -22.03
N LYS A 374 -17.11 36.77 -21.12
CA LYS A 374 -16.26 36.23 -20.04
C LYS A 374 -15.14 35.33 -20.55
N TYR A 375 -15.23 34.85 -21.80
CA TYR A 375 -14.27 33.95 -22.41
C TYR A 375 -13.63 34.57 -23.66
N THR A 376 -12.42 34.12 -23.97
CA THR A 376 -11.70 34.47 -25.19
C THR A 376 -11.54 33.20 -26.04
N LEU A 377 -11.97 33.26 -27.30
CA LEU A 377 -11.58 32.27 -28.30
C LEU A 377 -10.15 32.56 -28.76
N VAL A 378 -9.31 31.54 -28.77
CA VAL A 378 -7.96 31.60 -29.31
C VAL A 378 -7.82 30.56 -30.40
N ASP A 379 -7.39 30.97 -31.59
CA ASP A 379 -7.09 30.04 -32.69
C ASP A 379 -5.86 29.20 -32.32
N ARG A 380 -5.99 27.88 -32.38
CA ARG A 380 -4.92 26.96 -31.99
C ARG A 380 -3.72 27.00 -32.94
N ARG A 381 -3.93 27.36 -34.21
CA ARG A 381 -2.88 27.42 -35.23
C ARG A 381 -2.08 28.72 -35.12
N THR A 382 -2.75 29.85 -34.88
CA THR A 382 -2.07 31.16 -34.86
C THR A 382 -1.80 31.70 -33.46
N GLY A 383 -2.45 31.16 -32.43
CA GLY A 383 -2.39 31.68 -31.06
C GLY A 383 -3.12 33.02 -30.86
N GLN A 384 -3.74 33.57 -31.91
CA GLN A 384 -4.40 34.88 -31.85
C GLN A 384 -5.82 34.79 -31.28
N ARG A 385 -6.23 35.88 -30.61
CA ARG A 385 -7.60 36.04 -30.13
C ARG A 385 -8.53 36.24 -31.33
N VAL A 386 -9.65 35.53 -31.35
CA VAL A 386 -10.63 35.59 -32.44
C VAL A 386 -11.94 36.18 -31.92
N ARG A 387 -12.51 37.12 -32.67
CA ARG A 387 -13.86 37.66 -32.43
C ARG A 387 -14.83 36.98 -33.39
N GLY A 388 -15.92 36.42 -32.86
CA GLY A 388 -16.82 35.57 -33.63
C GLY A 388 -16.21 34.19 -33.92
N GLY A 389 -17.00 33.13 -33.79
CA GLY A 389 -16.53 31.75 -33.99
C GLY A 389 -17.28 30.76 -33.11
N ASN A 390 -17.49 29.56 -33.62
CA ASN A 390 -18.18 28.51 -32.89
C ASN A 390 -17.21 27.82 -31.92
N ALA A 391 -17.42 27.97 -30.61
CA ALA A 391 -16.57 27.36 -29.60
C ALA A 391 -16.63 25.83 -29.63
N ALA A 392 -17.71 25.23 -30.16
CA ALA A 392 -17.79 23.78 -30.37
C ALA A 392 -16.70 23.25 -31.30
N ASN A 393 -16.11 24.09 -32.16
CA ASN A 393 -14.97 23.70 -33.01
C ASN A 393 -13.67 23.67 -32.20
N TYR A 394 -13.60 22.72 -31.25
CA TYR A 394 -12.47 22.52 -30.35
C TYR A 394 -11.17 22.11 -31.05
N ARG A 395 -11.24 21.63 -32.30
CA ARG A 395 -10.08 21.35 -33.15
C ARG A 395 -9.39 22.63 -33.63
N ARG A 396 -10.17 23.69 -33.89
CA ARG A 396 -9.65 24.99 -34.34
C ARG A 396 -9.41 25.96 -33.19
N TYR A 397 -10.31 26.01 -32.22
CA TYR A 397 -10.28 26.99 -31.14
C TYR A 397 -10.02 26.36 -29.78
N ARG A 398 -9.35 27.12 -28.91
CA ARG A 398 -9.37 26.90 -27.45
C ARG A 398 -10.16 28.03 -26.80
N VAL A 399 -10.97 27.69 -25.80
CA VAL A 399 -11.73 28.67 -25.00
C VAL A 399 -10.93 28.94 -23.73
N VAL A 400 -10.56 30.21 -23.51
CA VAL A 400 -9.75 30.63 -22.37
C VAL A 400 -10.52 31.65 -21.54
N GLN A 401 -10.66 31.39 -20.25
CA GLN A 401 -11.10 32.39 -19.27
C GLN A 401 -9.87 33.15 -18.75
N PRO A 402 -9.87 34.50 -18.82
CA PRO A 402 -8.79 35.30 -18.27
C PRO A 402 -8.74 35.19 -16.74
N PRO A 403 -7.63 35.61 -16.09
CA PRO A 403 -7.56 35.64 -14.63
C PRO A 403 -8.57 36.61 -14.03
N GLY A 404 -9.06 36.31 -12.83
CA GLY A 404 -9.99 37.17 -12.09
C GLY A 404 -10.74 36.41 -11.00
N PRO A 405 -11.55 37.12 -10.19
CA PRO A 405 -12.31 36.52 -9.08
C PRO A 405 -13.33 35.47 -9.54
N ASP A 406 -13.90 35.64 -10.74
CA ASP A 406 -14.86 34.71 -11.36
C ASP A 406 -14.19 33.54 -12.10
N ASN A 407 -12.86 33.46 -12.11
CA ASN A 407 -12.15 32.40 -12.85
C ASN A 407 -12.51 31.02 -12.27
N ALA A 408 -12.82 30.03 -13.12
CA ALA A 408 -13.22 28.70 -12.66
C ALA A 408 -12.14 27.96 -11.85
N LEU A 409 -10.86 28.32 -12.04
CA LEU A 409 -9.72 27.85 -11.25
C LEU A 409 -9.42 28.72 -10.02
N GLY A 410 -10.23 29.75 -9.78
CA GLY A 410 -10.04 30.73 -8.72
C GLY A 410 -8.73 31.50 -8.86
N ARG A 411 -8.08 31.76 -7.73
CA ARG A 411 -6.93 32.67 -7.60
C ARG A 411 -5.58 31.97 -7.61
N VAL A 412 -5.54 30.68 -7.32
CA VAL A 412 -4.30 29.89 -7.27
C VAL A 412 -4.53 28.46 -7.78
N LYS A 413 -3.53 27.93 -8.47
CA LYS A 413 -3.43 26.55 -8.95
C LYS A 413 -2.12 25.95 -8.43
N PHE A 414 -2.15 24.71 -7.97
CA PHE A 414 -0.99 23.95 -7.53
C PHE A 414 -0.71 22.86 -8.54
N MET A 415 0.49 22.87 -9.10
CA MET A 415 0.85 22.05 -10.24
C MET A 415 1.74 20.89 -9.83
N PHE A 416 1.36 19.71 -10.30
CA PHE A 416 2.12 18.47 -10.21
C PHE A 416 1.90 17.72 -11.54
N PRO A 417 2.72 17.98 -12.57
CA PRO A 417 2.46 17.53 -13.94
C PRO A 417 2.38 16.00 -14.10
N ASN A 418 1.16 15.49 -14.36
CA ASN A 418 0.88 14.05 -14.45
C ASN A 418 0.15 13.67 -15.75
N ARG A 419 0.15 12.37 -16.08
CA ARG A 419 -0.56 11.80 -17.24
C ARG A 419 -2.08 11.96 -17.19
N HIS A 420 -2.65 12.17 -16.01
CA HIS A 420 -4.10 12.30 -15.81
C HIS A 420 -4.61 13.73 -16.03
N ALA A 421 -3.72 14.71 -16.24
CA ALA A 421 -4.03 16.13 -16.33
C ALA A 421 -4.80 16.67 -15.10
N VAL A 422 -4.56 16.08 -13.92
CA VAL A 422 -5.15 16.48 -12.63
C VAL A 422 -4.26 17.49 -11.93
N TYR A 423 -4.86 18.41 -11.17
CA TYR A 423 -4.15 19.39 -10.34
C TYR A 423 -5.06 19.83 -9.18
N MET A 424 -4.48 20.50 -8.18
CA MET A 424 -5.23 21.17 -7.13
C MET A 424 -5.44 22.64 -7.50
N HIS A 425 -6.59 23.21 -7.17
CA HIS A 425 -6.85 24.63 -7.46
C HIS A 425 -7.92 25.26 -6.57
N ASP A 426 -7.98 26.58 -6.59
CA ASP A 426 -9.03 27.38 -5.96
C ASP A 426 -10.37 27.30 -6.75
N THR A 427 -11.47 27.82 -6.20
CA THR A 427 -12.74 27.91 -6.90
C THR A 427 -13.59 29.06 -6.35
N PRO A 428 -14.34 29.78 -7.22
CA PRO A 428 -15.29 30.79 -6.75
C PRO A 428 -16.49 30.16 -6.02
N SER A 429 -16.77 28.87 -6.24
CA SER A 429 -17.92 28.16 -5.65
C SER A 429 -17.65 27.67 -4.21
N LYS A 430 -17.29 28.58 -3.29
CA LYS A 430 -16.89 28.26 -1.91
C LYS A 430 -17.98 27.59 -1.07
N SER A 431 -19.25 27.88 -1.34
CA SER A 431 -20.38 27.27 -0.61
C SER A 431 -20.46 25.75 -0.77
N LEU A 432 -19.91 25.17 -1.84
CA LEU A 432 -19.93 23.73 -2.09
C LEU A 432 -19.12 22.92 -1.08
N PHE A 433 -18.15 23.53 -0.37
CA PHE A 433 -17.38 22.85 0.67
C PHE A 433 -18.20 22.52 1.93
N GLY A 434 -19.39 23.12 2.09
CA GLY A 434 -20.32 22.81 3.18
C GLY A 434 -21.14 21.53 2.97
N ARG A 435 -21.05 20.88 1.80
CA ARG A 435 -21.79 19.64 1.51
C ARG A 435 -21.10 18.43 2.14
N SER A 436 -21.89 17.44 2.55
CA SER A 436 -21.40 16.15 3.03
C SER A 436 -20.74 15.34 1.91
N GLY A 437 -21.42 15.20 0.77
CA GLY A 437 -20.86 14.64 -0.47
C GLY A 437 -20.19 15.72 -1.33
N ARG A 438 -18.88 15.55 -1.62
CA ARG A 438 -18.07 16.54 -2.37
C ARG A 438 -17.40 15.96 -3.63
N ALA A 439 -17.93 14.88 -4.18
CA ALA A 439 -17.62 14.37 -5.52
C ALA A 439 -18.38 15.18 -6.61
N LEU A 440 -17.90 16.39 -6.92
CA LEU A 440 -18.64 17.38 -7.74
C LEU A 440 -17.80 17.99 -8.90
N SER A 441 -16.52 17.64 -8.99
CA SER A 441 -15.59 18.17 -10.00
C SER A 441 -15.52 17.27 -11.23
N HIS A 442 -14.70 17.63 -12.22
CA HIS A 442 -14.40 16.80 -13.40
C HIS A 442 -13.03 16.10 -13.28
N GLY A 443 -12.62 15.74 -12.07
CA GLY A 443 -11.41 14.97 -11.77
C GLY A 443 -10.34 15.76 -10.99
N CYS A 444 -10.22 17.07 -11.23
CA CYS A 444 -9.33 17.95 -10.47
C CYS A 444 -9.79 18.17 -9.02
N VAL A 445 -8.88 18.57 -8.14
CA VAL A 445 -9.16 18.73 -6.71
C VAL A 445 -9.32 20.22 -6.39
N ARG A 446 -10.51 20.65 -5.95
CA ARG A 446 -10.73 22.05 -5.53
C ARG A 446 -10.46 22.16 -4.04
N VAL A 447 -9.70 23.17 -3.61
CA VAL A 447 -9.26 23.34 -2.22
C VAL A 447 -10.08 24.45 -1.54
N GLN A 448 -10.55 24.22 -0.31
CA GLN A 448 -11.38 25.19 0.43
C GLN A 448 -10.58 26.44 0.82
N ASN A 449 -9.41 26.24 1.44
CA ASN A 449 -8.51 27.29 1.92
C ASN A 449 -7.19 27.33 1.12
N PRO A 450 -7.24 27.60 -0.19
CA PRO A 450 -6.06 27.47 -1.05
C PRO A 450 -5.03 28.57 -0.78
N MET A 451 -5.46 29.74 -0.32
CA MET A 451 -4.51 30.80 0.02
C MET A 451 -3.61 30.44 1.19
N LYS A 452 -4.17 29.78 2.23
CA LYS A 452 -3.36 29.30 3.35
C LYS A 452 -2.43 28.17 2.92
N LEU A 453 -2.89 27.27 2.04
CA LEU A 453 -2.02 26.24 1.47
C LEU A 453 -0.87 26.86 0.67
N ALA A 454 -1.13 27.89 -0.14
CA ALA A 454 -0.09 28.59 -0.89
C ALA A 454 0.94 29.26 0.01
N GLU A 455 0.49 29.91 1.08
CA GLU A 455 1.36 30.50 2.10
C GLU A 455 2.25 29.45 2.77
N LEU A 456 1.69 28.31 3.21
CA LEU A 456 2.44 27.23 3.85
C LEU A 456 3.43 26.52 2.91
N LEU A 457 3.11 26.44 1.61
CA LEU A 457 4.02 25.84 0.62
C LEU A 457 5.16 26.79 0.21
N LEU A 458 4.98 28.10 0.42
CA LEU A 458 5.96 29.13 0.05
C LEU A 458 6.70 29.69 1.29
N GLU A 459 6.43 29.19 2.49
CA GLU A 459 6.99 29.72 3.74
C GLU A 459 8.52 29.68 3.78
N GLU A 460 9.12 28.64 3.20
CA GLU A 460 10.59 28.48 3.11
C GLU A 460 11.19 29.23 1.91
N GLU A 461 10.35 29.75 1.02
CA GLU A 461 10.80 30.58 -0.09
C GLU A 461 11.09 31.99 0.43
N SER A 462 12.35 32.29 0.73
CA SER A 462 12.82 33.60 1.25
C SER A 462 12.26 34.85 0.54
N SER A 463 11.79 34.70 -0.70
CA SER A 463 11.23 35.78 -1.48
C SER A 463 9.69 35.91 -1.38
N TRP A 464 8.98 34.96 -0.80
CA TRP A 464 7.51 34.94 -0.72
C TRP A 464 7.02 35.01 0.72
N ASP A 465 6.44 36.15 1.08
CA ASP A 465 5.61 36.28 2.27
C ASP A 465 4.14 36.46 1.91
N ARG A 466 3.29 36.51 2.92
CA ARG A 466 1.85 36.70 2.73
C ARG A 466 1.54 38.00 1.98
N ALA A 467 2.23 39.08 2.32
CA ALA A 467 2.01 40.40 1.72
C ALA A 467 2.33 40.41 0.21
N ARG A 468 3.41 39.75 -0.21
CA ARG A 468 3.79 39.60 -1.61
C ARG A 468 2.78 38.75 -2.37
N ILE A 469 2.29 37.65 -1.78
CA ILE A 469 1.25 36.84 -2.39
C ILE A 469 0.00 37.69 -2.63
N ASP A 470 -0.48 38.40 -1.60
CA ASP A 470 -1.67 39.25 -1.69
C ASP A 470 -1.49 40.37 -2.74
N SER A 471 -0.32 41.02 -2.80
CA SER A 471 0.00 42.03 -3.82
C SER A 471 -0.05 41.50 -5.25
N VAL A 472 0.47 40.28 -5.49
CA VAL A 472 0.38 39.65 -6.83
C VAL A 472 -1.08 39.37 -7.19
N LEU A 473 -1.90 39.00 -6.19
CA LEU A 473 -3.32 38.74 -6.38
C LEU A 473 -4.13 40.03 -6.55
N GLU A 474 -3.72 41.20 -6.10
CA GLU A 474 -4.43 42.43 -6.47
C GLU A 474 -4.38 42.71 -7.98
N GLY A 475 -3.32 42.23 -8.65
CA GLY A 475 -3.18 42.30 -10.09
C GLY A 475 -4.01 41.26 -10.87
N THR A 476 -4.01 41.40 -12.19
CA THR A 476 -4.66 40.47 -13.14
C THR A 476 -3.65 39.63 -13.94
N ARG A 477 -2.36 39.83 -13.69
CA ARG A 477 -1.28 39.11 -14.39
C ARG A 477 -1.08 37.73 -13.77
N THR A 478 -1.06 36.70 -14.61
CA THR A 478 -0.68 35.35 -14.20
C THR A 478 0.79 35.32 -13.79
N ARG A 479 1.10 34.70 -12.64
CA ARG A 479 2.46 34.52 -12.15
C ARG A 479 2.71 33.05 -11.83
N TYR A 480 3.82 32.53 -12.34
CA TYR A 480 4.31 31.19 -12.03
C TYR A 480 5.34 31.32 -10.91
N VAL A 481 5.24 30.45 -9.91
CA VAL A 481 6.08 30.44 -8.72
C VAL A 481 6.57 29.02 -8.51
N ASN A 482 7.82 28.76 -8.87
CA ASN A 482 8.43 27.44 -8.66
C ASN A 482 8.78 27.28 -7.19
N LEU A 483 8.64 26.05 -6.69
CA LEU A 483 9.20 25.66 -5.40
C LEU A 483 10.69 25.37 -5.56
N SER A 484 11.49 25.85 -4.61
CA SER A 484 12.91 25.50 -4.48
C SER A 484 13.06 24.02 -4.13
N GLU A 485 12.19 23.52 -3.26
CA GLU A 485 12.07 22.11 -2.90
C GLU A 485 10.72 21.54 -3.36
N PRO A 486 10.68 20.84 -4.52
CA PRO A 486 9.47 20.20 -4.99
C PRO A 486 8.96 19.16 -4.00
N LEU A 487 7.63 19.10 -3.82
CA LEU A 487 7.03 18.34 -2.74
C LEU A 487 6.14 17.21 -3.29
N PRO A 488 6.29 15.94 -2.87
CA PRO A 488 5.40 14.89 -3.34
C PRO A 488 3.93 15.18 -3.03
N VAL A 489 3.03 14.82 -3.95
CA VAL A 489 1.58 14.85 -3.79
C VAL A 489 1.04 13.45 -3.97
N LEU A 490 0.33 12.96 -2.97
CA LEU A 490 -0.31 11.65 -2.98
C LEU A 490 -1.81 11.83 -3.04
N LEU A 491 -2.44 11.34 -4.09
CA LEU A 491 -3.89 11.25 -4.19
C LEU A 491 -4.26 9.82 -3.82
N TYR A 492 -4.94 9.65 -2.70
CA TYR A 492 -5.31 8.36 -2.13
C TYR A 492 -6.82 8.22 -1.99
N TYR A 493 -7.31 7.00 -2.12
CA TYR A 493 -8.72 6.69 -1.94
C TYR A 493 -8.89 5.78 -0.72
N LEU A 494 -9.04 6.37 0.47
CA LEU A 494 -9.12 5.62 1.73
C LEU A 494 -10.53 5.63 2.32
N THR A 495 -11.16 4.46 2.35
CA THR A 495 -12.53 4.27 2.86
C THR A 495 -12.57 3.90 4.36
N ALA A 496 -11.41 3.70 4.98
CA ALA A 496 -11.28 3.43 6.41
C ALA A 496 -10.10 4.18 7.02
N ARG A 497 -10.31 4.67 8.25
CA ARG A 497 -9.26 5.22 9.11
C ARG A 497 -9.52 4.78 10.55
N ALA A 498 -8.46 4.51 11.30
CA ALA A 498 -8.54 4.30 12.73
C ALA A 498 -7.80 5.41 13.50
N ASP A 499 -8.07 5.53 14.79
CA ASP A 499 -7.27 6.31 15.73
C ASP A 499 -6.42 5.39 16.63
N ALA A 500 -5.63 5.99 17.52
CA ALA A 500 -4.71 5.27 18.40
C ALA A 500 -5.41 4.25 19.32
N ASP A 501 -6.70 4.38 19.57
CA ASP A 501 -7.46 3.42 20.38
C ASP A 501 -8.04 2.27 19.52
N GLY A 502 -7.80 2.29 18.20
CA GLY A 502 -8.35 1.34 17.24
C GLY A 502 -9.79 1.66 16.83
N ASN A 503 -10.32 2.84 17.15
CA ASN A 503 -11.69 3.19 16.78
C ASN A 503 -11.78 3.47 15.27
N LEU A 504 -12.53 2.61 14.58
CA LEU A 504 -12.69 2.67 13.14
C LEU A 504 -13.71 3.74 12.71
N ARG A 505 -13.30 4.62 11.80
CA ARG A 505 -14.15 5.58 11.10
C ARG A 505 -14.18 5.23 9.62
N LEU A 506 -15.31 4.73 9.16
CA LEU A 506 -15.53 4.44 7.75
C LEU A 506 -15.90 5.70 6.96
N ARG A 507 -15.65 5.67 5.66
CA ARG A 507 -16.12 6.63 4.67
C ARG A 507 -16.93 5.91 3.62
N ARG A 508 -17.83 6.64 2.97
CA ARG A 508 -18.59 6.10 1.85
C ARG A 508 -17.64 5.79 0.70
N ASP A 509 -17.75 4.59 0.15
CA ASP A 509 -17.10 4.22 -1.10
C ASP A 509 -17.80 4.91 -2.29
N VAL A 510 -17.58 6.22 -2.45
CA VAL A 510 -18.22 7.07 -3.46
C VAL A 510 -17.95 6.64 -4.90
N TYR A 511 -16.87 5.91 -5.16
CA TYR A 511 -16.49 5.43 -6.49
C TYR A 511 -16.68 3.93 -6.69
N GLU A 512 -17.22 3.22 -5.69
CA GLU A 512 -17.47 1.77 -5.74
C GLU A 512 -16.21 0.95 -6.06
N ARG A 513 -15.07 1.32 -5.46
CA ARG A 513 -13.75 0.68 -5.69
C ARG A 513 -13.40 -0.39 -4.67
N ASP A 514 -14.12 -0.49 -3.55
CA ASP A 514 -13.83 -1.46 -2.51
C ASP A 514 -14.12 -2.91 -2.96
N PRO A 515 -15.26 -3.22 -3.62
CA PRO A 515 -15.60 -4.59 -4.01
C PRO A 515 -14.57 -5.26 -4.93
N SER A 516 -14.00 -4.53 -5.90
CA SER A 516 -13.01 -5.10 -6.82
C SER A 516 -11.68 -5.40 -6.12
N VAL A 517 -11.27 -4.56 -5.16
CA VAL A 517 -10.06 -4.80 -4.37
C VAL A 517 -10.26 -5.99 -3.42
N ALA A 518 -11.41 -6.08 -2.75
CA ALA A 518 -11.77 -7.23 -1.92
C ALA A 518 -11.69 -8.55 -2.71
N GLU A 519 -12.36 -8.62 -3.86
CA GLU A 519 -12.36 -9.81 -4.71
C GLU A 519 -10.94 -10.22 -5.13
N MET A 520 -10.08 -9.25 -5.46
CA MET A 520 -8.69 -9.53 -5.83
C MET A 520 -7.83 -9.95 -4.63
N LEU A 521 -8.07 -9.41 -3.43
CA LEU A 521 -7.36 -9.77 -2.21
C LEU A 521 -7.67 -11.21 -1.76
N ASP A 522 -8.85 -11.73 -2.05
CA ASP A 522 -9.24 -13.10 -1.66
C ASP A 522 -8.84 -14.17 -2.69
N ARG A 523 -8.32 -13.76 -3.85
CA ARG A 523 -7.75 -14.68 -4.84
C ARG A 523 -6.30 -15.04 -4.49
N PRO A 524 -5.80 -16.21 -4.95
CA PRO A 524 -4.37 -16.52 -4.85
C PRO A 524 -3.52 -15.41 -5.46
N VAL A 525 -2.35 -15.19 -4.87
CA VAL A 525 -1.37 -14.20 -5.32
C VAL A 525 -1.15 -14.30 -6.82
N GLN A 526 -1.38 -13.17 -7.50
CA GLN A 526 -1.11 -13.03 -8.92
C GLN A 526 0.30 -12.49 -9.13
N ARG A 527 0.79 -12.56 -10.37
CA ARG A 527 2.03 -11.85 -10.70
C ARG A 527 1.84 -10.35 -10.52
N THR A 528 2.86 -9.74 -9.96
CA THR A 528 3.01 -8.29 -9.83
C THR A 528 4.02 -7.77 -10.84
N ARG A 529 3.96 -6.47 -11.17
CA ARG A 529 4.93 -5.82 -12.05
C ARG A 529 6.22 -5.56 -11.27
N ILE A 530 7.24 -6.37 -11.55
CA ILE A 530 8.61 -6.19 -11.05
C ILE A 530 9.51 -5.84 -12.22
N ALA A 531 10.27 -4.75 -12.11
CA ALA A 531 11.28 -4.36 -13.09
C ALA A 531 12.45 -5.35 -13.02
N SER A 532 12.69 -6.04 -14.13
CA SER A 532 13.84 -6.93 -14.30
C SER A 532 15.13 -6.11 -14.50
N TYR A 533 16.23 -6.65 -13.98
CA TYR A 533 17.58 -6.11 -14.16
C TYR A 533 17.97 -6.11 -15.65
N PRO A 534 18.60 -5.06 -16.21
CA PRO A 534 19.29 -5.20 -17.50
C PRO A 534 20.51 -6.10 -17.29
N PHE A 535 20.45 -7.31 -17.83
CA PHE A 535 21.50 -8.31 -17.66
C PHE A 535 22.76 -7.95 -18.47
N LEU A 536 23.92 -8.04 -17.82
CA LEU A 536 25.20 -8.26 -18.49
C LEU A 536 25.45 -9.78 -18.47
N PRO A 537 25.68 -10.43 -19.62
CA PRO A 537 26.04 -11.84 -19.69
C PRO A 537 27.16 -12.19 -18.71
N LEU A 538 27.04 -13.34 -18.05
CA LEU A 538 28.20 -13.99 -17.43
C LEU A 538 29.24 -14.12 -18.54
N GLU A 539 30.35 -13.38 -18.42
CA GLU A 539 31.50 -13.62 -19.27
C GLU A 539 31.89 -15.08 -19.07
N THR A 540 31.72 -15.90 -20.12
CA THR A 540 32.34 -17.21 -20.17
C THR A 540 33.83 -17.01 -19.90
N PRO A 541 34.42 -17.61 -18.86
CA PRO A 541 35.85 -17.51 -18.66
C PRO A 541 36.52 -18.01 -19.93
N ALA A 542 37.42 -17.21 -20.49
CA ALA A 542 38.17 -17.58 -21.68
C ALA A 542 38.88 -18.93 -21.42
N PRO A 543 38.84 -19.87 -22.37
CA PRO A 543 39.59 -21.11 -22.22
C PRO A 543 41.09 -20.79 -22.24
N ASP A 544 41.81 -21.41 -21.31
CA ASP A 544 43.27 -21.46 -21.14
C ASP A 544 44.01 -20.20 -20.63
N GLN A 545 44.15 -20.12 -19.30
CA GLN A 545 45.42 -19.77 -18.66
C GLN A 545 45.75 -20.79 -17.56
N ALA A 546 45.93 -22.04 -17.97
CA ALA A 546 46.62 -23.04 -17.17
C ALA A 546 47.62 -23.74 -18.07
N LEU A 547 48.84 -23.21 -18.17
CA LEU A 547 50.09 -23.92 -18.48
C LEU A 547 51.24 -22.91 -18.69
N GLU A 548 51.77 -22.33 -17.61
CA GLU A 548 53.19 -21.91 -17.57
C GLU A 548 53.76 -22.13 -16.17
N SER A 549 54.01 -23.39 -15.85
CA SER A 549 55.03 -23.74 -14.85
C SER A 549 55.76 -24.99 -15.34
N GLY A 550 56.86 -24.80 -16.06
CA GLY A 550 57.73 -25.92 -16.37
C GLY A 550 58.71 -25.70 -17.52
N VAL A 551 59.98 -25.54 -17.12
CA VAL A 551 61.18 -25.94 -17.87
C VAL A 551 61.74 -24.92 -18.89
N ARG A 552 62.82 -24.25 -18.45
CA ARG A 552 63.84 -23.65 -19.31
C ARG A 552 64.43 -24.71 -20.23
N LEU A 553 64.38 -24.48 -21.54
CA LEU A 553 65.35 -25.02 -22.49
C LEU A 553 65.90 -23.88 -23.35
N THR A 554 67.21 -23.73 -23.27
CA THR A 554 68.07 -22.75 -23.95
C THR A 554 68.14 -22.97 -25.47
N ARG A 555 68.09 -21.88 -26.26
CA ARG A 555 68.68 -21.76 -27.61
C ARG A 555 68.78 -20.26 -27.96
N SER A 556 69.96 -19.67 -27.85
CA SER A 556 70.92 -19.38 -28.94
C SER A 556 70.43 -18.33 -29.94
N ASP A 557 70.87 -17.09 -29.73
CA ASP A 557 70.93 -16.05 -30.76
C ASP A 557 71.80 -16.51 -31.93
N ALA A 558 71.31 -16.26 -33.15
CA ALA A 558 72.05 -15.58 -34.22
C ALA A 558 71.28 -15.73 -35.55
N GLY A 559 70.69 -14.64 -36.02
CA GLY A 559 70.71 -14.37 -37.46
C GLY A 559 72.01 -13.63 -37.76
N GLU A 560 72.82 -14.15 -38.69
CA GLU A 560 73.76 -13.31 -39.42
C GLU A 560 73.12 -12.92 -40.75
N ARG A 561 73.10 -11.61 -40.98
CA ARG A 561 73.23 -10.83 -42.23
C ARG A 561 72.62 -11.37 -43.53
#